data_AF-A0A847G6Q1-F1
#
_entry.id   AF-A0A847G6Q1-F1
#
_cell.length_a   1.000
_cell.length_b   1.000
_cell.length_c   1.000
_cell.angle_alpha   90.00
_cell.angle_beta   90.00
_cell.angle_gamma   90.00
#
_symmetry.space_group_name_H-M   'P 1'
#
loop_
_entity.id
_entity.type
_entity.pdbx_description
1 polymer ?
#
loop_
_entity_poly.entity_id
_entity_poly.type
_entity_poly.pdbx_seq_one_letter_code
_entity_poly.pdbx_strand_id
1 'polypeptide(L)'
;MVRTVWPGREFRALAAGLFFAVWPSFTQQSIAMMYGHFFIVFDCFLASLWLNLKSLDHPRAKYGLMAAGLPLAALNLMSMEYFFLLESLRPLFIFAAVTERKADTNLKPRIKMAALYWLPFLFVFGGVGYWRAFLFPHQTHNYQPVLVNALKEDPLQTIGELLATAGKDIWTIMISAWGQVLRLPDPALFSSRTSLAYWIGLALLLLLIAGLALLSNRASGRKWNGNLYLIALTGLFAAGVPFWVTGLPVGLGFPNDRFTLPFLLGAALLLAGLLELITNRFGLRAVVTALLVSAAVGLQVQTCFAYRKDWNTQRNLFWQLSWRAPSLNKGTAVVTTDLPFRYFSDNSLVAPLNWTYAPDNHTKAMDYMFYYASVRADRALKLEPGQEIFQGYLAADFTGSSDQLLMIDFQPPACLRVLDPDYDPVNPLLPPLMREAAKYSNQTVINTTSPIVRMDWDIFGPEPAHGWCYYFEKASLVAQQGDWQSAADLGDMAFALGDYPNDPMERFVFIEAYARTGKLERARELSDEVMKITPLVKAPLDKLWERIGE
;
A
#
# COMPACT_ATOMS: atom_id res chain seq x y z
N MET A 1 -22.72 9.90 -15.12
CA MET A 1 -22.13 11.19 -15.58
C MET A 1 -21.90 11.27 -17.08
N VAL A 2 -21.01 10.46 -17.68
CA VAL A 2 -20.63 10.58 -19.12
C VAL A 2 -21.82 10.53 -20.09
N ARG A 3 -22.78 9.61 -19.87
CA ARG A 3 -24.04 9.54 -20.64
C ARG A 3 -24.86 10.83 -20.62
N THR A 4 -24.85 11.53 -19.49
CA THR A 4 -25.60 12.78 -19.28
C THR A 4 -24.98 13.94 -20.07
N VAL A 5 -23.65 13.91 -20.26
CA VAL A 5 -22.93 14.97 -21.00
C VAL A 5 -23.01 14.73 -22.50
N TRP A 6 -22.86 13.47 -22.93
CA TRP A 6 -22.89 13.08 -24.34
C TRP A 6 -23.98 12.04 -24.62
N PRO A 7 -25.26 12.45 -24.75
CA PRO A 7 -26.35 11.55 -25.10
C PRO A 7 -26.07 10.81 -26.41
N GLY A 8 -26.40 9.52 -26.47
CA GLY A 8 -26.19 8.68 -27.67
C GLY A 8 -24.75 8.21 -27.89
N ARG A 9 -23.81 8.48 -26.95
CA ARG A 9 -22.43 7.97 -26.96
C ARG A 9 -22.24 6.86 -25.92
N GLU A 10 -23.06 5.81 -26.01
CA GLU A 10 -23.09 4.72 -25.02
C GLU A 10 -21.74 4.00 -24.86
N PHE A 11 -21.05 3.73 -25.98
CA PHE A 11 -19.75 3.08 -25.93
C PHE A 11 -18.70 3.91 -25.19
N ARG A 12 -18.66 5.23 -25.41
CA ARG A 12 -17.76 6.15 -24.69
C ARG A 12 -17.98 6.07 -23.19
N ALA A 13 -19.25 6.10 -22.76
CA ALA A 13 -19.60 6.02 -21.36
C ALA A 13 -19.22 4.68 -20.74
N LEU A 14 -19.46 3.58 -21.46
CA LEU A 14 -19.06 2.24 -21.03
C LEU A 14 -17.53 2.13 -20.90
N ALA A 15 -16.79 2.49 -21.95
CA ALA A 15 -15.33 2.42 -21.96
C ALA A 15 -14.71 3.29 -20.85
N ALA A 16 -15.15 4.54 -20.71
CA ALA A 16 -14.68 5.42 -19.63
C ALA A 16 -15.01 4.85 -18.24
N GLY A 17 -16.20 4.28 -18.05
CA GLY A 17 -16.58 3.65 -16.78
C GLY A 17 -15.74 2.41 -16.45
N LEU A 18 -15.50 1.55 -17.44
CA LEU A 18 -14.65 0.37 -17.27
C LEU A 18 -13.21 0.77 -16.96
N PHE A 19 -12.62 1.70 -17.72
CA PHE A 19 -11.26 2.16 -17.45
C PHE A 19 -11.13 2.87 -16.11
N PHE A 20 -12.13 3.64 -15.67
CA PHE A 20 -12.15 4.21 -14.34
C PHE A 20 -12.17 3.12 -13.25
N ALA A 21 -12.94 2.05 -13.45
CA ALA A 21 -13.05 0.98 -12.46
C ALA A 21 -11.76 0.14 -12.33
N VAL A 22 -11.06 -0.09 -13.45
CA VAL A 22 -9.89 -1.00 -13.48
C VAL A 22 -8.60 -0.31 -13.89
N TRP A 23 -8.44 0.99 -13.64
CA TRP A 23 -7.26 1.72 -14.10
C TRP A 23 -5.97 1.12 -13.49
N PRO A 24 -4.93 0.82 -14.29
CA PRO A 24 -3.79 0.02 -13.84
C PRO A 24 -2.75 0.77 -12.99
N SER A 25 -2.88 2.09 -12.83
CA SER A 25 -1.90 2.87 -12.08
C SER A 25 -2.08 2.80 -10.56
N PHE A 26 -3.24 2.36 -10.07
CA PHE A 26 -3.54 2.26 -8.64
C PHE A 26 -3.68 0.79 -8.24
N THR A 27 -2.82 0.35 -7.32
CA THR A 27 -2.70 -1.06 -6.89
C THR A 27 -3.07 -1.29 -5.44
N GLN A 28 -3.51 -0.27 -4.71
CA GLN A 28 -3.77 -0.39 -3.26
C GLN A 28 -5.22 -0.74 -2.90
N GLN A 29 -5.96 -1.38 -3.80
CA GLN A 29 -7.38 -1.73 -3.59
C GLN A 29 -7.60 -2.65 -2.39
N SER A 30 -6.63 -3.51 -2.10
CA SER A 30 -6.66 -4.43 -0.96
C SER A 30 -6.59 -3.72 0.39
N ILE A 31 -6.16 -2.45 0.45
CA ILE A 31 -6.14 -1.64 1.67
C ILE A 31 -7.51 -0.94 1.83
N ALA A 32 -8.56 -1.76 1.92
CA ALA A 32 -9.95 -1.33 1.79
C ALA A 32 -10.37 -0.30 2.86
N MET A 33 -9.89 -0.44 4.10
CA MET A 33 -10.23 0.50 5.18
C MET A 33 -9.73 1.92 4.87
N MET A 34 -8.52 2.05 4.32
CA MET A 34 -7.93 3.34 3.98
C MET A 34 -8.54 3.91 2.71
N TYR A 35 -8.54 3.15 1.61
CA TYR A 35 -8.97 3.68 0.32
C TYR A 35 -10.48 3.65 0.09
N GLY A 36 -11.24 2.90 0.89
CA GLY A 36 -12.70 2.99 0.92
C GLY A 36 -13.16 4.42 1.20
N HIS A 37 -12.52 5.11 2.16
CA HIS A 37 -12.75 6.54 2.40
C HIS A 37 -12.43 7.38 1.16
N PHE A 38 -11.34 7.10 0.46
CA PHE A 38 -10.94 7.86 -0.73
C PHE A 38 -11.98 7.74 -1.85
N PHE A 39 -12.50 6.53 -2.09
CA PHE A 39 -13.55 6.33 -3.08
C PHE A 39 -14.87 6.97 -2.66
N ILE A 40 -15.26 6.95 -1.38
CA ILE A 40 -16.45 7.66 -0.90
C ILE A 40 -16.35 9.17 -1.20
N VAL A 41 -15.19 9.78 -0.94
CA VAL A 41 -14.97 11.21 -1.22
C VAL A 41 -15.01 11.48 -2.74
N PHE A 42 -14.38 10.62 -3.55
CA PHE A 42 -14.41 10.75 -5.00
C PHE A 42 -15.83 10.56 -5.57
N ASP A 43 -16.61 9.64 -5.01
CA ASP A 43 -18.00 9.40 -5.36
C ASP A 43 -18.88 10.60 -5.00
N CYS A 44 -18.64 11.27 -3.87
CA CYS A 44 -19.31 12.53 -3.53
C CYS A 44 -19.06 13.60 -4.62
N PHE A 45 -17.82 13.73 -5.11
CA PHE A 45 -17.51 14.61 -6.24
C PHE A 45 -18.28 14.21 -7.52
N LEU A 46 -18.19 12.94 -7.93
CA LEU A 46 -18.83 12.45 -9.15
C LEU A 46 -20.36 12.54 -9.08
N ALA A 47 -20.95 12.24 -7.93
CA ALA A 47 -22.39 12.35 -7.69
C ALA A 47 -22.85 13.81 -7.68
N SER A 48 -22.10 14.70 -7.01
CA SER A 48 -22.35 16.14 -7.05
C SER A 48 -22.34 16.69 -8.48
N LEU A 49 -21.33 16.31 -9.26
CA LEU A 49 -21.19 16.68 -10.66
C LEU A 49 -22.33 16.12 -11.50
N TRP A 50 -22.71 14.86 -11.30
CA TRP A 50 -23.83 14.24 -12.00
C TRP A 50 -25.17 14.91 -11.69
N LEU A 51 -25.47 15.23 -10.42
CA LEU A 51 -26.70 15.94 -10.03
C LEU A 51 -26.77 17.33 -10.67
N ASN A 52 -25.64 18.04 -10.69
CA ASN A 52 -25.54 19.35 -11.33
C ASN A 52 -25.73 19.28 -12.85
N LEU A 53 -25.24 18.21 -13.50
CA LEU A 53 -25.49 17.98 -14.93
C LEU A 53 -26.94 17.57 -15.20
N LYS A 54 -27.55 16.77 -14.32
CA LYS A 54 -28.94 16.33 -14.45
C LYS A 54 -29.95 17.48 -14.26
N SER A 55 -29.58 18.52 -13.51
CA SER A 55 -30.44 19.71 -13.35
C SER A 55 -30.63 20.49 -14.66
N LEU A 56 -29.75 20.28 -15.65
CA LEU A 56 -29.91 20.82 -17.02
C LEU A 56 -31.06 20.15 -17.78
N ASP A 57 -31.35 18.88 -17.48
CA ASP A 57 -32.37 18.07 -18.15
C ASP A 57 -33.75 18.17 -17.50
N HIS A 58 -33.82 18.65 -16.26
CA HIS A 58 -35.05 18.64 -15.44
C HIS A 58 -35.37 20.02 -14.86
N PRO A 59 -35.98 20.93 -15.65
CA PRO A 59 -36.28 22.30 -15.21
C PRO A 59 -37.11 22.37 -13.93
N ARG A 60 -38.08 21.44 -13.75
CA ARG A 60 -38.95 21.38 -12.57
C ARG A 60 -38.22 20.96 -11.28
N ALA A 61 -37.19 20.12 -11.40
CA ALA A 61 -36.42 19.62 -10.26
C ALA A 61 -35.04 20.32 -10.13
N LYS A 62 -34.79 21.36 -10.95
CA LYS A 62 -33.47 22.00 -11.08
C LYS A 62 -32.88 22.39 -9.72
N TYR A 63 -33.65 23.14 -8.93
CA TYR A 63 -33.18 23.65 -7.64
C TYR A 63 -32.99 22.53 -6.63
N GLY A 64 -33.86 21.51 -6.61
CA GLY A 64 -33.71 20.34 -5.75
C GLY A 64 -32.45 19.53 -6.07
N LEU A 65 -32.16 19.30 -7.36
CA LEU A 65 -30.95 18.60 -7.79
C LEU A 65 -29.67 19.39 -7.47
N MET A 66 -29.69 20.71 -7.66
CA MET A 66 -28.56 21.57 -7.28
C MET A 66 -28.35 21.59 -5.76
N ALA A 67 -29.43 21.74 -4.99
CA ALA A 67 -29.40 21.72 -3.53
C ALA A 67 -28.87 20.38 -2.98
N ALA A 68 -29.22 19.26 -3.61
CA ALA A 68 -28.68 17.95 -3.23
C ALA A 68 -27.20 17.77 -3.62
N GLY A 69 -26.73 18.41 -4.70
CA GLY A 69 -25.35 18.33 -5.15
C GLY A 69 -24.36 19.18 -4.32
N LEU A 70 -24.82 20.29 -3.74
CA LEU A 70 -23.99 21.20 -2.94
C LEU A 70 -23.35 20.55 -1.70
N PRO A 71 -24.08 19.82 -0.82
CA PRO A 71 -23.46 19.16 0.33
C PRO A 71 -22.44 18.10 -0.10
N LEU A 72 -22.70 17.37 -1.18
CA LEU A 72 -21.74 16.40 -1.72
C LEU A 72 -20.46 17.08 -2.25
N ALA A 73 -20.57 18.24 -2.89
CA ALA A 73 -19.41 19.04 -3.27
C ALA A 73 -18.63 19.51 -2.03
N ALA A 74 -19.32 20.03 -1.02
CA ALA A 74 -18.70 20.48 0.23
C ALA A 74 -17.98 19.32 0.94
N LEU A 75 -18.61 18.16 1.07
CA LEU A 75 -18.00 16.95 1.63
C LEU A 75 -16.72 16.57 0.89
N ASN A 76 -16.76 16.51 -0.44
CA ASN A 76 -15.55 16.23 -1.23
C ASN A 76 -14.42 17.23 -0.92
N LEU A 77 -14.75 18.53 -1.00
CA LEU A 77 -13.76 19.61 -0.90
C LEU A 77 -13.16 19.77 0.50
N MET A 78 -13.94 19.43 1.54
CA MET A 78 -13.50 19.51 2.94
C MET A 78 -12.73 18.27 3.37
N SER A 79 -13.07 17.09 2.82
CA SER A 79 -12.49 15.82 3.28
C SER A 79 -11.08 15.55 2.77
N MET A 80 -10.74 15.92 1.52
CA MET A 80 -9.40 15.64 0.98
C MET A 80 -8.89 16.64 -0.07
N GLU A 81 -7.58 16.93 -0.03
CA GLU A 81 -6.92 17.73 -1.08
C GLU A 81 -6.79 17.05 -2.43
N TYR A 82 -6.77 15.71 -2.47
CA TYR A 82 -6.50 14.92 -3.66
C TYR A 82 -7.43 15.29 -4.82
N PHE A 83 -8.71 15.50 -4.52
CA PHE A 83 -9.74 15.78 -5.52
C PHE A 83 -10.15 17.26 -5.57
N PHE A 84 -9.52 18.11 -4.75
CA PHE A 84 -9.94 19.50 -4.57
C PHE A 84 -9.97 20.26 -5.90
N LEU A 85 -8.89 20.17 -6.68
CA LEU A 85 -8.77 20.88 -7.96
C LEU A 85 -9.56 20.24 -9.10
N LEU A 86 -10.09 19.02 -8.95
CA LEU A 86 -10.98 18.41 -9.94
C LEU A 86 -12.32 19.16 -10.05
N GLU A 87 -12.68 19.96 -9.03
CA GLU A 87 -13.86 20.83 -9.08
C GLU A 87 -13.79 21.88 -10.21
N SER A 88 -12.57 22.22 -10.66
CA SER A 88 -12.35 23.07 -11.84
C SER A 88 -12.86 22.45 -13.16
N LEU A 89 -13.12 21.13 -13.19
CA LEU A 89 -13.68 20.45 -14.35
C LEU A 89 -15.18 20.69 -14.52
N ARG A 90 -15.89 21.02 -13.43
CA ARG A 90 -17.34 21.24 -13.43
C ARG A 90 -17.82 22.22 -14.52
N PRO A 91 -17.26 23.45 -14.65
CA PRO A 91 -17.68 24.36 -15.71
C PRO A 91 -17.46 23.78 -17.12
N LEU A 92 -16.39 23.00 -17.33
CA LEU A 92 -16.12 22.35 -18.61
C LEU A 92 -17.16 21.27 -18.93
N PHE A 93 -17.51 20.43 -17.96
CA PHE A 93 -18.56 19.43 -18.12
C PHE A 93 -19.93 20.08 -18.39
N ILE A 94 -20.29 21.14 -17.67
CA ILE A 94 -21.55 21.86 -17.92
C ILE A 94 -21.53 22.47 -19.32
N PHE A 95 -20.44 23.14 -19.71
CA PHE A 95 -20.32 23.75 -21.03
C PHE A 95 -20.42 22.71 -22.16
N ALA A 96 -19.77 21.56 -22.01
CA ALA A 96 -19.87 20.45 -22.96
C ALA A 96 -21.32 19.96 -23.07
N ALA A 97 -21.98 19.76 -21.94
CA ALA A 97 -23.33 19.25 -21.89
C ALA A 97 -24.35 20.27 -22.45
N VAL A 98 -24.16 21.58 -22.24
CA VAL A 98 -24.98 22.64 -22.86
C VAL A 98 -24.77 22.69 -24.37
N THR A 99 -23.51 22.52 -24.81
CA THR A 99 -23.15 22.51 -26.23
C THR A 99 -23.80 21.37 -26.99
N GLU A 100 -23.83 20.16 -26.42
CA GLU A 100 -24.50 18.99 -27.03
C GLU A 100 -26.03 19.18 -27.11
N ARG A 101 -26.65 19.83 -26.12
CA ARG A 101 -28.11 20.06 -26.10
C ARG A 101 -28.58 21.23 -26.95
N LYS A 102 -27.75 22.26 -27.12
CA LYS A 102 -28.11 23.53 -27.79
C LYS A 102 -27.11 23.87 -28.89
N ALA A 103 -26.82 22.89 -29.75
CA ALA A 103 -25.81 22.97 -30.81
C ALA A 103 -26.03 24.13 -31.81
N ASP A 104 -27.26 24.66 -31.92
CA ASP A 104 -27.62 25.76 -32.84
C ASP A 104 -27.55 27.16 -32.21
N THR A 105 -27.24 27.26 -30.91
CA THR A 105 -27.19 28.57 -30.22
C THR A 105 -25.81 29.24 -30.30
N ASN A 106 -25.73 30.57 -30.33
CA ASN A 106 -24.45 31.28 -30.27
C ASN A 106 -23.65 30.92 -28.99
N LEU A 107 -22.32 31.09 -29.05
CA LEU A 107 -21.39 30.74 -27.95
C LEU A 107 -21.70 31.48 -26.64
N LYS A 108 -22.06 32.78 -26.71
CA LYS A 108 -22.32 33.64 -25.54
C LYS A 108 -23.41 33.06 -24.60
N PRO A 109 -24.63 32.70 -25.07
CA PRO A 109 -25.64 32.03 -24.26
C PRO A 109 -25.16 30.76 -23.55
N ARG A 110 -24.30 29.95 -24.21
CA ARG A 110 -23.79 28.70 -23.66
C ARG A 110 -22.86 28.95 -22.48
N ILE A 111 -21.93 29.91 -22.64
CA ILE A 111 -21.01 30.32 -21.57
C ILE A 111 -21.79 30.90 -20.38
N LYS A 112 -22.77 31.78 -20.64
CA LYS A 112 -23.62 32.35 -19.58
C LYS A 112 -24.35 31.26 -18.80
N MET A 113 -24.91 30.27 -19.49
CA MET A 113 -25.59 29.15 -18.84
C MET A 113 -24.62 28.29 -18.04
N ALA A 114 -23.44 27.98 -18.58
CA ALA A 114 -22.42 27.23 -17.85
C ALA A 114 -21.98 27.95 -16.57
N ALA A 115 -21.71 29.25 -16.65
CA ALA A 115 -21.34 30.07 -15.50
C ALA A 115 -22.45 30.11 -14.43
N LEU A 116 -23.71 30.32 -14.82
CA LEU A 116 -24.83 30.36 -13.88
C LEU A 116 -25.07 29.02 -13.16
N TYR A 117 -24.86 27.89 -13.84
CA TYR A 117 -25.01 26.57 -13.22
C TYR A 117 -23.81 26.17 -12.36
N TRP A 118 -22.64 26.78 -12.59
CA TRP A 118 -21.44 26.58 -11.80
C TRP A 118 -21.40 27.48 -10.55
N LEU A 119 -21.96 28.69 -10.62
CA LEU A 119 -21.86 29.73 -9.59
C LEU A 119 -22.15 29.26 -8.15
N PRO A 120 -23.21 28.47 -7.85
CA PRO A 120 -23.43 27.93 -6.50
C PRO A 120 -22.29 27.03 -6.02
N PHE A 121 -21.74 26.20 -6.90
CA PHE A 121 -20.63 25.30 -6.60
C PHE A 121 -19.29 26.04 -6.52
N LEU A 122 -19.13 27.11 -7.30
CA LEU A 122 -17.97 28.00 -7.20
C LEU A 122 -17.92 28.68 -5.82
N PHE A 123 -19.05 29.06 -5.24
CA PHE A 123 -19.07 29.59 -3.87
C PHE A 123 -18.61 28.56 -2.84
N VAL A 124 -19.03 27.29 -2.97
CA VAL A 124 -18.53 26.22 -2.11
C VAL A 124 -17.03 25.99 -2.32
N PHE A 125 -16.59 25.94 -3.59
CA PHE A 125 -15.19 25.75 -3.95
C PHE A 125 -14.29 26.87 -3.40
N GLY A 126 -14.68 28.12 -3.59
CA GLY A 126 -13.96 29.28 -3.07
C GLY A 126 -14.01 29.38 -1.55
N GLY A 127 -15.18 29.12 -0.95
CA GLY A 127 -15.35 29.16 0.50
C GLY A 127 -14.52 28.10 1.24
N VAL A 128 -14.54 26.86 0.75
CA VAL A 128 -13.69 25.79 1.31
C VAL A 128 -12.22 26.07 1.00
N GLY A 129 -11.87 26.56 -0.19
CA GLY A 129 -10.51 26.97 -0.51
C GLY A 129 -9.97 28.04 0.43
N TYR A 130 -10.77 29.06 0.75
CA TYR A 130 -10.43 30.08 1.73
C TYR A 130 -10.25 29.47 3.13
N TRP A 131 -11.16 28.60 3.57
CA TRP A 131 -11.06 27.92 4.86
C TRP A 131 -9.77 27.08 4.95
N ARG A 132 -9.43 26.29 3.93
CA ARG A 132 -8.22 25.46 3.92
C ARG A 132 -6.93 26.27 3.91
N ALA A 133 -6.90 27.37 3.15
CA ALA A 133 -5.70 28.20 3.00
C ALA A 133 -5.42 29.09 4.23
N PHE A 134 -6.46 29.61 4.89
CA PHE A 134 -6.32 30.66 5.91
C PHE A 134 -6.83 30.29 7.29
N LEU A 135 -7.79 29.36 7.41
CA LEU A 135 -8.45 29.05 8.68
C LEU A 135 -8.06 27.66 9.23
N PHE A 136 -7.56 26.75 8.39
CA PHE A 136 -7.20 25.39 8.80
C PHE A 136 -5.70 25.27 9.13
N PRO A 137 -5.30 25.18 10.42
CA PRO A 137 -3.90 25.25 10.83
C PRO A 137 -3.06 24.04 10.41
N HIS A 138 -3.71 22.90 10.13
CA HIS A 138 -3.04 21.63 9.85
C HIS A 138 -2.82 21.36 8.35
N GLN A 139 -3.19 22.30 7.46
CA GLN A 139 -3.11 22.12 6.00
C GLN A 139 -1.69 21.81 5.50
N THR A 140 -0.65 22.35 6.16
CA THR A 140 0.77 22.17 5.79
C THR A 140 1.56 21.35 6.81
N HIS A 141 0.89 20.74 7.79
CA HIS A 141 1.56 20.01 8.88
C HIS A 141 2.34 18.79 8.37
N ASN A 142 1.77 18.09 7.38
CA ASN A 142 2.38 16.91 6.79
C ASN A 142 3.22 17.20 5.54
N TYR A 143 2.83 18.21 4.75
CA TYR A 143 3.50 18.55 3.49
C TYR A 143 3.59 20.06 3.30
N GLN A 144 4.81 20.54 3.11
CA GLN A 144 5.08 21.96 2.83
C GLN A 144 4.96 22.23 1.32
N PRO A 145 4.47 23.41 0.91
CA PRO A 145 4.37 23.79 -0.51
C PRO A 145 5.75 24.20 -1.05
N VAL A 146 6.63 23.22 -1.27
CA VAL A 146 8.03 23.42 -1.69
C VAL A 146 8.12 24.25 -2.97
N LEU A 147 7.16 24.08 -3.91
CA LEU A 147 7.13 24.80 -5.18
C LEU A 147 7.05 26.33 -5.01
N VAL A 148 6.35 26.81 -3.96
CA VAL A 148 6.20 28.25 -3.73
C VAL A 148 7.53 28.88 -3.33
N ASN A 149 8.37 28.15 -2.59
CA ASN A 149 9.70 28.61 -2.21
C ASN A 149 10.66 28.54 -3.41
N ALA A 150 10.66 27.43 -4.15
CA ALA A 150 11.48 27.26 -5.34
C ALA A 150 11.21 28.34 -6.42
N LEU A 151 9.93 28.69 -6.65
CA LEU A 151 9.55 29.75 -7.57
C LEU A 151 10.04 31.14 -7.16
N LYS A 152 10.27 31.39 -5.86
CA LYS A 152 10.85 32.66 -5.39
C LYS A 152 12.36 32.72 -5.59
N GLU A 153 13.03 31.58 -5.59
CA GLU A 153 14.48 31.47 -5.73
C GLU A 153 14.90 31.51 -7.21
N ASP A 154 14.36 30.63 -8.05
CA ASP A 154 14.62 30.62 -9.50
C ASP A 154 13.33 30.29 -10.29
N PRO A 155 12.60 31.31 -10.75
CA PRO A 155 11.34 31.11 -11.46
C PRO A 155 11.47 30.33 -12.77
N LEU A 156 12.50 30.61 -13.58
CA LEU A 156 12.62 30.04 -14.93
C LEU A 156 13.00 28.56 -14.87
N GLN A 157 13.98 28.22 -14.02
CA GLN A 157 14.36 26.84 -13.81
C GLN A 157 13.21 26.03 -13.20
N THR A 158 12.58 26.57 -12.15
CA THR A 158 11.46 25.89 -11.45
C THR A 158 10.29 25.61 -12.38
N ILE A 159 9.94 26.55 -13.28
CA ILE A 159 8.89 26.31 -14.29
C ILE A 159 9.30 25.20 -15.26
N GLY A 160 10.56 25.17 -15.70
CA GLY A 160 11.08 24.11 -16.56
C GLY A 160 11.00 22.72 -15.92
N GLU A 161 11.43 22.62 -14.65
CA GLU A 161 11.36 21.40 -13.86
C GLU A 161 9.92 20.95 -13.59
N LEU A 162 9.02 21.89 -13.30
CA LEU A 162 7.59 21.62 -13.11
C LEU A 162 6.96 21.06 -14.38
N LEU A 163 7.24 21.64 -15.55
CA LEU A 163 6.74 21.14 -16.83
C LEU A 163 7.29 19.75 -17.16
N ALA A 164 8.58 19.51 -16.90
CA ALA A 164 9.20 18.21 -17.07
C ALA A 164 8.58 17.16 -16.13
N THR A 165 8.34 17.52 -14.87
CA THR A 165 7.69 16.67 -13.87
C THR A 165 6.26 16.34 -14.26
N ALA A 166 5.45 17.35 -14.63
CA ALA A 166 4.09 17.14 -15.09
C ALA A 166 4.02 16.23 -16.32
N GLY A 167 4.92 16.42 -17.29
CA GLY A 167 5.03 15.56 -18.46
C GLY A 167 5.39 14.11 -18.10
N LYS A 168 6.38 13.92 -17.22
CA LYS A 168 6.81 12.61 -16.70
C LYS A 168 5.68 11.89 -15.96
N ASP A 169 4.94 12.61 -15.11
CA ASP A 169 3.87 12.03 -14.31
C ASP A 169 2.68 11.61 -15.18
N ILE A 170 2.27 12.48 -16.11
CA ILE A 170 1.22 12.15 -17.09
C ILE A 170 1.65 10.96 -17.95
N TRP A 171 2.90 10.92 -18.41
CA TRP A 171 3.44 9.76 -19.13
C TRP A 171 3.40 8.49 -18.27
N THR A 172 3.77 8.61 -17.00
CA THR A 172 3.77 7.50 -16.05
C THR A 172 2.36 6.92 -15.87
N ILE A 173 1.36 7.77 -15.73
CA ILE A 173 -0.04 7.36 -15.53
C ILE A 173 -0.67 6.84 -16.83
N MET A 174 -0.42 7.50 -17.96
CA MET A 174 -1.07 7.17 -19.24
C MET A 174 -0.39 6.04 -20.01
N ILE A 175 0.92 5.87 -19.85
CA ILE A 175 1.73 4.93 -20.64
C ILE A 175 2.41 3.90 -19.74
N SER A 176 3.24 4.32 -18.78
CA SER A 176 4.01 3.37 -17.96
C SER A 176 3.11 2.44 -17.13
N ALA A 177 1.94 2.92 -16.69
CA ALA A 177 0.95 2.12 -15.97
C ALA A 177 0.48 0.92 -16.80
N TRP A 178 0.23 1.12 -18.09
CA TRP A 178 -0.11 0.03 -19.02
C TRP A 178 1.09 -0.87 -19.34
N GLY A 179 2.31 -0.36 -19.22
CA GLY A 179 3.52 -1.19 -19.25
C GLY A 179 3.55 -2.24 -18.14
N GLN A 180 2.99 -1.95 -16.96
CA GLN A 180 2.88 -2.94 -15.86
C GLN A 180 1.92 -4.08 -16.22
N VAL A 181 0.83 -3.76 -16.92
CA VAL A 181 -0.16 -4.73 -17.38
C VAL A 181 0.43 -5.73 -18.38
N LEU A 182 1.39 -5.27 -19.19
CA LEU A 182 2.08 -6.09 -20.19
C LEU A 182 3.29 -6.84 -19.64
N ARG A 183 3.60 -6.73 -18.34
CA ARG A 183 4.67 -7.52 -17.73
C ARG A 183 4.24 -8.98 -17.72
N LEU A 184 4.92 -9.78 -18.53
CA LEU A 184 4.73 -11.22 -18.54
C LEU A 184 5.15 -11.79 -17.19
N PRO A 185 4.45 -12.84 -16.71
CA PRO A 185 4.85 -13.52 -15.49
C PRO A 185 6.28 -14.06 -15.61
N ASP A 186 7.06 -13.99 -14.53
CA ASP A 186 8.45 -14.44 -14.52
C ASP A 186 8.54 -15.92 -14.97
N PRO A 187 9.31 -16.24 -16.03
CA PRO A 187 9.52 -17.62 -16.47
C PRO A 187 10.07 -18.54 -15.37
N ALA A 188 10.76 -18.00 -14.36
CA ALA A 188 11.25 -18.76 -13.22
C ALA A 188 10.13 -19.22 -12.26
N LEU A 189 8.99 -18.53 -12.25
CA LEU A 189 7.84 -18.83 -11.39
C LEU A 189 6.81 -19.75 -12.07
N PHE A 190 6.89 -19.92 -13.39
CA PHE A 190 5.94 -20.72 -14.17
C PHE A 190 6.61 -21.97 -14.73
N SER A 191 6.06 -23.14 -14.40
CA SER A 191 6.44 -24.39 -15.08
C SER A 191 6.25 -24.26 -16.59
N SER A 192 7.04 -25.02 -17.37
CA SER A 192 6.93 -25.04 -18.84
C SER A 192 5.51 -25.30 -19.35
N ARG A 193 4.72 -26.11 -18.62
CA ARG A 193 3.32 -26.43 -18.94
C ARG A 193 2.38 -25.25 -18.71
N THR A 194 2.54 -24.53 -17.60
CA THR A 194 1.74 -23.33 -17.31
C THR A 194 2.09 -22.18 -18.25
N SER A 195 3.35 -22.05 -18.64
CA SER A 195 3.79 -21.10 -19.67
C SER A 195 3.19 -21.43 -21.04
N LEU A 196 3.19 -22.71 -21.45
CA LEU A 196 2.57 -23.13 -22.71
C LEU A 196 1.05 -22.87 -22.73
N ALA A 197 0.35 -23.20 -21.64
CA ALA A 197 -1.08 -22.94 -21.50
C ALA A 197 -1.41 -21.44 -21.60
N TYR A 198 -0.56 -20.58 -21.01
CA TYR A 198 -0.68 -19.13 -21.12
C TYR A 198 -0.57 -18.66 -22.59
N TRP A 199 0.46 -19.11 -23.32
CA TRP A 199 0.65 -18.72 -24.72
C TRP A 199 -0.45 -19.25 -25.65
N ILE A 200 -0.93 -20.47 -25.44
CA ILE A 200 -2.08 -21.01 -26.18
C ILE A 200 -3.33 -20.17 -25.88
N GLY A 201 -3.58 -19.84 -24.62
CA GLY A 201 -4.68 -18.96 -24.21
C GLY A 201 -4.61 -17.59 -24.88
N LEU A 202 -3.42 -16.98 -24.93
CA LEU A 202 -3.20 -15.70 -25.61
C LEU A 202 -3.42 -15.81 -27.12
N ALA A 203 -2.93 -16.87 -27.78
CA ALA A 203 -3.12 -17.09 -29.21
C ALA A 203 -4.61 -17.30 -29.56
N LEU A 204 -5.34 -18.10 -28.78
CA LEU A 204 -6.78 -18.29 -28.95
C LEU A 204 -7.56 -16.99 -28.75
N LEU A 205 -7.17 -16.18 -27.76
CA LEU A 205 -7.76 -14.86 -27.54
C LEU A 205 -7.53 -13.94 -28.75
N LEU A 206 -6.31 -13.87 -29.28
CA LEU A 206 -5.98 -13.07 -30.47
C LEU A 206 -6.76 -13.54 -31.72
N LEU A 207 -6.93 -14.85 -31.90
CA LEU A 207 -7.72 -15.42 -33.01
C LEU A 207 -9.22 -15.10 -32.87
N LEU A 208 -9.78 -15.23 -31.66
CA LEU A 208 -11.17 -14.83 -31.37
C LEU A 208 -11.38 -13.35 -31.68
N ILE A 209 -10.41 -12.52 -31.30
CA ILE A 209 -10.41 -11.09 -31.52
C ILE A 209 -10.37 -10.74 -33.01
N ALA A 210 -9.48 -11.38 -33.77
CA ALA A 210 -9.43 -11.23 -35.21
C ALA A 210 -10.77 -11.65 -35.85
N GLY A 211 -11.35 -12.77 -35.41
CA GLY A 211 -12.65 -13.24 -35.86
C GLY A 211 -13.79 -12.25 -35.60
N LEU A 212 -13.91 -11.74 -34.36
CA LEU A 212 -14.91 -10.74 -33.99
C LEU A 212 -14.71 -9.40 -34.70
N ALA A 213 -13.46 -8.99 -34.93
CA ALA A 213 -13.14 -7.77 -35.67
C ALA A 213 -13.53 -7.87 -37.16
N LEU A 214 -13.41 -9.05 -37.76
CA LEU A 214 -13.81 -9.33 -39.14
C LEU A 214 -15.34 -9.39 -39.30
N LEU A 215 -16.05 -9.91 -38.31
CA LEU A 215 -17.52 -10.01 -38.31
C LEU A 215 -18.21 -8.66 -37.98
N SER A 216 -17.46 -7.70 -37.44
CA SER A 216 -17.93 -6.38 -37.06
C SER A 216 -17.92 -5.40 -38.24
N ASN A 217 -18.99 -5.36 -39.03
CA ASN A 217 -19.11 -4.43 -40.16
C ASN A 217 -19.93 -3.14 -39.88
N ARG A 218 -20.29 -2.89 -38.61
CA ARG A 218 -20.99 -1.63 -38.25
C ARG A 218 -20.00 -0.47 -38.15
N ALA A 219 -19.99 0.34 -39.19
CA ALA A 219 -19.35 1.66 -39.17
C ALA A 219 -20.12 2.59 -38.22
N SER A 220 -19.44 3.10 -37.21
CA SER A 220 -19.93 4.19 -36.38
C SER A 220 -19.33 5.51 -36.88
N GLY A 221 -20.14 6.56 -36.98
CA GLY A 221 -19.68 7.86 -37.43
C GLY A 221 -18.60 8.45 -36.51
N ARG A 222 -17.43 8.76 -37.07
CA ARG A 222 -16.33 9.47 -36.40
C ARG A 222 -16.74 10.93 -36.22
N LYS A 223 -16.96 11.36 -34.98
CA LYS A 223 -17.06 12.80 -34.69
C LYS A 223 -16.06 13.13 -33.60
N TRP A 224 -15.06 13.92 -33.99
CA TRP A 224 -14.16 14.56 -33.05
C TRP A 224 -14.97 15.38 -32.04
N ASN A 225 -14.69 15.22 -30.76
CA ASN A 225 -15.34 15.98 -29.69
C ASN A 225 -14.26 16.73 -28.91
N GLY A 226 -13.96 17.96 -29.32
CA GLY A 226 -12.93 18.78 -28.69
C GLY A 226 -13.17 18.99 -27.18
N ASN A 227 -14.43 19.06 -26.76
CA ASN A 227 -14.78 19.22 -25.35
C ASN A 227 -14.36 18.02 -24.50
N LEU A 228 -14.45 16.78 -25.01
CA LEU A 228 -14.00 15.58 -24.30
C LEU A 228 -12.51 15.65 -24.00
N TYR A 229 -11.69 15.96 -25.02
CA TYR A 229 -10.23 16.05 -24.85
C TYR A 229 -9.83 17.20 -23.94
N LEU A 230 -10.50 18.35 -24.05
CA LEU A 230 -10.27 19.47 -23.15
C LEU A 230 -10.54 19.07 -21.69
N ILE A 231 -11.69 18.47 -21.41
CA ILE A 231 -12.03 17.98 -20.06
C ILE A 231 -11.01 16.95 -19.57
N ALA A 232 -10.65 15.99 -20.41
CA ALA A 232 -9.75 14.91 -20.03
C ALA A 232 -8.34 15.42 -19.73
N LEU A 233 -7.79 16.30 -20.57
CA LEU A 233 -6.48 16.92 -20.36
C LEU A 233 -6.49 17.84 -19.14
N THR A 234 -7.49 18.73 -19.00
CA THR A 234 -7.61 19.56 -17.79
C THR A 234 -7.74 18.68 -16.54
N GLY A 235 -8.42 17.54 -16.62
CA GLY A 235 -8.53 16.59 -15.52
C GLY A 235 -7.19 16.00 -15.11
N LEU A 236 -6.35 15.61 -16.07
CA LEU A 236 -5.00 15.12 -15.82
C LEU A 236 -4.11 16.21 -15.18
N PHE A 237 -4.15 17.45 -15.69
CA PHE A 237 -3.35 18.53 -15.12
C PHE A 237 -3.85 18.94 -13.72
N ALA A 238 -5.16 19.12 -13.54
CA ALA A 238 -5.76 19.51 -12.26
C ALA A 238 -5.51 18.46 -11.17
N ALA A 239 -5.51 17.17 -11.53
CA ALA A 239 -5.19 16.07 -10.64
C ALA A 239 -3.75 16.13 -10.09
N GLY A 240 -2.79 16.60 -10.88
CA GLY A 240 -1.37 16.61 -10.51
C GLY A 240 -0.94 17.78 -9.66
N VAL A 241 -1.61 18.93 -9.78
CA VAL A 241 -1.21 20.18 -9.09
C VAL A 241 -0.97 20.01 -7.58
N PRO A 242 -1.82 19.32 -6.78
CA PRO A 242 -1.56 19.16 -5.35
C PRO A 242 -0.22 18.47 -5.05
N PHE A 243 0.19 17.51 -5.88
CA PHE A 243 1.43 16.75 -5.71
C PHE A 243 2.64 17.54 -6.21
N TRP A 244 2.50 18.26 -7.32
CA TRP A 244 3.58 19.10 -7.85
C TRP A 244 3.90 20.28 -6.94
N VAL A 245 2.89 20.88 -6.29
CA VAL A 245 3.08 21.97 -5.32
C VAL A 245 3.85 21.49 -4.09
N THR A 246 3.65 20.24 -3.67
CA THR A 246 4.22 19.65 -2.46
C THR A 246 5.49 18.84 -2.72
N GLY A 247 5.91 18.67 -3.98
CA GLY A 247 7.05 17.84 -4.36
C GLY A 247 6.82 16.34 -4.14
N LEU A 248 5.57 15.90 -4.05
CA LEU A 248 5.24 14.50 -3.83
C LEU A 248 5.42 13.69 -5.13
N PRO A 249 6.16 12.56 -5.08
CA PRO A 249 6.46 11.80 -6.29
C PRO A 249 5.24 10.99 -6.74
N VAL A 250 4.65 11.33 -7.89
CA VAL A 250 3.64 10.49 -8.53
C VAL A 250 4.32 9.28 -9.15
N GLY A 251 4.03 8.08 -8.61
CA GLY A 251 4.70 6.83 -8.99
C GLY A 251 3.72 5.69 -9.19
N LEU A 252 4.23 4.52 -9.59
CA LEU A 252 3.45 3.30 -9.77
C LEU A 252 3.75 2.22 -8.72
N GLY A 253 4.72 2.47 -7.84
CA GLY A 253 5.06 1.57 -6.74
C GLY A 253 4.45 2.05 -5.42
N PHE A 254 4.17 1.09 -4.54
CA PHE A 254 3.76 1.38 -3.16
C PHE A 254 4.82 2.25 -2.45
N PRO A 255 4.42 3.25 -1.65
CA PRO A 255 3.06 3.72 -1.41
C PRO A 255 2.60 4.83 -2.39
N ASN A 256 3.44 5.23 -3.34
CA ASN A 256 3.25 6.42 -4.19
C ASN A 256 2.17 6.27 -5.26
N ASP A 257 1.80 5.05 -5.62
CA ASP A 257 0.72 4.78 -6.59
C ASP A 257 -0.65 5.31 -6.16
N ARG A 258 -0.83 5.60 -4.86
CA ARG A 258 -1.99 6.33 -4.33
C ARG A 258 -2.16 7.72 -4.92
N PHE A 259 -1.07 8.40 -5.29
CA PHE A 259 -1.12 9.74 -5.87
C PHE A 259 -1.64 9.72 -7.31
N THR A 260 -1.78 8.54 -7.92
CA THR A 260 -2.42 8.41 -9.23
C THR A 260 -3.95 8.48 -9.16
N LEU A 261 -4.54 8.36 -7.97
CA LEU A 261 -6.00 8.25 -7.79
C LEU A 261 -6.80 9.43 -8.38
N PRO A 262 -6.40 10.70 -8.22
CA PRO A 262 -7.15 11.83 -8.78
C PRO A 262 -7.13 11.88 -10.31
N PHE A 263 -6.15 11.22 -10.94
CA PHE A 263 -5.99 11.23 -12.39
C PHE A 263 -6.98 10.30 -13.10
N LEU A 264 -7.59 9.34 -12.40
CA LEU A 264 -8.43 8.29 -13.01
C LEU A 264 -9.52 8.86 -13.90
N LEU A 265 -10.20 9.94 -13.48
CA LEU A 265 -11.29 10.51 -14.27
C LEU A 265 -10.79 11.07 -15.61
N GLY A 266 -9.72 11.88 -15.59
CA GLY A 266 -9.12 12.45 -16.79
C GLY A 266 -8.53 11.37 -17.70
N ALA A 267 -7.81 10.42 -17.10
CA ALA A 267 -7.15 9.32 -17.80
C ALA A 267 -8.15 8.39 -18.51
N ALA A 268 -9.20 7.98 -17.81
CA ALA A 268 -10.25 7.11 -18.36
C ALA A 268 -11.03 7.79 -19.49
N LEU A 269 -11.35 9.09 -19.36
CA LEU A 269 -12.01 9.86 -20.42
C LEU A 269 -11.10 10.03 -21.65
N LEU A 270 -9.81 10.32 -21.44
CA LEU A 270 -8.85 10.45 -22.52
C LEU A 270 -8.72 9.14 -23.29
N LEU A 271 -8.51 8.02 -22.59
CA LEU A 271 -8.37 6.71 -23.23
C LEU A 271 -9.64 6.30 -23.98
N ALA A 272 -10.82 6.51 -23.39
CA ALA A 272 -12.09 6.27 -24.07
C ALA A 272 -12.25 7.12 -25.34
N GLY A 273 -11.84 8.39 -25.31
CA GLY A 273 -11.83 9.27 -26.47
C GLY A 273 -10.86 8.80 -27.56
N LEU A 274 -9.62 8.44 -27.18
CA LEU A 274 -8.59 7.94 -28.10
C LEU A 274 -9.05 6.67 -28.83
N LEU A 275 -9.73 5.74 -28.14
CA LEU A 275 -10.28 4.54 -28.78
C LEU A 275 -11.34 4.85 -29.84
N GLU A 276 -12.13 5.92 -29.65
CA GLU A 276 -13.07 6.37 -30.69
C GLU A 276 -12.35 6.93 -31.92
N LEU A 277 -11.12 7.44 -31.77
CA LEU A 277 -10.30 7.91 -32.89
C LEU A 277 -9.59 6.76 -33.61
N ILE A 278 -9.15 5.71 -32.92
CA ILE A 278 -8.31 4.67 -33.54
C ILE A 278 -9.02 3.94 -34.68
N THR A 279 -10.31 3.63 -34.54
CA THR A 279 -11.07 2.91 -35.58
C THR A 279 -12.53 3.33 -35.61
N ASN A 280 -13.22 3.20 -36.74
CA ASN A 280 -14.67 3.44 -36.86
C ASN A 280 -15.51 2.18 -36.61
N ARG A 281 -14.87 1.00 -36.56
CA ARG A 281 -15.54 -0.29 -36.43
C ARG A 281 -15.86 -0.57 -34.97
N PHE A 282 -17.14 -0.67 -34.63
CA PHE A 282 -17.60 -0.87 -33.26
C PHE A 282 -16.98 -2.12 -32.60
N GLY A 283 -16.98 -3.26 -33.28
CA GLY A 283 -16.46 -4.50 -32.70
C GLY A 283 -14.97 -4.46 -32.44
N LEU A 284 -14.17 -3.81 -33.31
CA LEU A 284 -12.75 -3.62 -33.02
C LEU A 284 -12.54 -2.74 -31.79
N ARG A 285 -13.32 -1.65 -31.62
CA ARG A 285 -13.25 -0.84 -30.38
C ARG A 285 -13.61 -1.68 -29.17
N ALA A 286 -14.72 -2.42 -29.22
CA ALA A 286 -15.19 -3.25 -28.13
C ALA A 286 -14.15 -4.32 -27.74
N VAL A 287 -13.51 -4.94 -28.74
CA VAL A 287 -12.45 -5.92 -28.53
C VAL A 287 -11.20 -5.29 -27.91
N VAL A 288 -10.72 -4.15 -28.41
CA VAL A 288 -9.56 -3.47 -27.82
C VAL A 288 -9.87 -3.03 -26.39
N THR A 289 -11.06 -2.49 -26.13
CA THR A 289 -11.50 -2.17 -24.76
C THR A 289 -11.53 -3.41 -23.88
N ALA A 290 -12.12 -4.51 -24.35
CA ALA A 290 -12.17 -5.76 -23.60
C ALA A 290 -10.77 -6.28 -23.27
N LEU A 291 -9.84 -6.28 -24.23
CA LEU A 291 -8.45 -6.65 -24.00
C LEU A 291 -7.78 -5.81 -22.92
N LEU A 292 -7.86 -4.47 -23.04
CA LEU A 292 -7.26 -3.57 -22.09
C LEU A 292 -7.85 -3.75 -20.68
N VAL A 293 -9.18 -3.87 -20.60
CA VAL A 293 -9.89 -4.12 -19.33
C VAL A 293 -9.48 -5.47 -18.74
N SER A 294 -9.49 -6.56 -19.52
CA SER A 294 -9.08 -7.89 -19.06
C SER A 294 -7.63 -7.90 -18.58
N ALA A 295 -6.73 -7.22 -19.28
CA ALA A 295 -5.34 -7.15 -18.91
C ALA A 295 -5.15 -6.35 -17.61
N ALA A 296 -5.85 -5.22 -17.45
CA ALA A 296 -5.84 -4.44 -16.23
C ALA A 296 -6.45 -5.19 -15.03
N VAL A 297 -7.53 -5.96 -15.25
CA VAL A 297 -8.08 -6.90 -14.25
C VAL A 297 -7.04 -7.94 -13.87
N GLY A 298 -6.31 -8.49 -14.84
CA GLY A 298 -5.21 -9.43 -14.58
C GLY A 298 -4.13 -8.85 -13.67
N LEU A 299 -3.75 -7.58 -13.88
CA LEU A 299 -2.84 -6.87 -12.98
C LEU A 299 -3.42 -6.74 -11.57
N GLN A 300 -4.69 -6.36 -11.42
CA GLN A 300 -5.33 -6.26 -10.10
C GLN A 300 -5.37 -7.62 -9.38
N VAL A 301 -5.62 -8.72 -10.10
CA VAL A 301 -5.57 -10.08 -9.53
C VAL A 301 -4.16 -10.46 -9.07
N GLN A 302 -3.12 -10.17 -9.87
CA GLN A 302 -1.73 -10.41 -9.47
C GLN A 302 -1.36 -9.61 -8.20
N THR A 303 -1.77 -8.36 -8.16
CA THR A 303 -1.63 -7.50 -6.98
C THR A 303 -2.32 -8.13 -5.75
N CYS A 304 -3.56 -8.62 -5.89
CA CYS A 304 -4.26 -9.32 -4.80
C CYS A 304 -3.48 -10.54 -4.28
N PHE A 305 -2.82 -11.31 -5.15
CA PHE A 305 -1.96 -12.42 -4.71
C PHE A 305 -0.74 -11.94 -3.94
N ALA A 306 -0.13 -10.82 -4.35
CA ALA A 306 0.98 -10.21 -3.63
C ALA A 306 0.55 -9.74 -2.23
N TYR A 307 -0.60 -9.05 -2.12
CA TYR A 307 -1.19 -8.69 -0.82
C TYR A 307 -1.50 -9.91 0.05
N ARG A 308 -2.04 -10.99 -0.53
CA ARG A 308 -2.30 -12.24 0.20
C ARG A 308 -1.01 -12.88 0.72
N LYS A 309 0.06 -12.86 -0.09
CA LYS A 309 1.37 -13.36 0.33
C LYS A 309 1.90 -12.55 1.51
N ASP A 310 1.91 -11.23 1.39
CA ASP A 310 2.34 -10.31 2.46
C ASP A 310 1.52 -10.50 3.74
N TRP A 311 0.19 -10.62 3.61
CA TRP A 311 -0.70 -10.90 4.74
C TRP A 311 -0.35 -12.22 5.43
N ASN A 312 -0.11 -13.30 4.69
CA ASN A 312 0.29 -14.57 5.28
C ASN A 312 1.65 -14.48 5.99
N THR A 313 2.60 -13.73 5.44
CA THR A 313 3.91 -13.48 6.05
C THR A 313 3.78 -12.67 7.34
N GLN A 314 3.00 -11.59 7.32
CA GLN A 314 2.72 -10.77 8.51
C GLN A 314 1.98 -11.58 9.58
N ARG A 315 1.00 -12.39 9.20
CA ARG A 315 0.33 -13.32 10.12
C ARG A 315 1.34 -14.28 10.77
N ASN A 316 2.24 -14.86 9.98
CA ASN A 316 3.26 -15.76 10.49
C ASN A 316 4.20 -15.06 11.48
N LEU A 317 4.61 -13.82 11.19
CA LEU A 317 5.39 -12.98 12.10
C LEU A 317 4.72 -12.85 13.47
N PHE A 318 3.44 -12.44 13.52
CA PHE A 318 2.76 -12.21 14.79
C PHE A 318 2.46 -13.50 15.55
N TRP A 319 2.15 -14.61 14.87
CA TRP A 319 2.00 -15.90 15.52
C TRP A 319 3.31 -16.38 16.16
N GLN A 320 4.42 -16.36 15.42
CA GLN A 320 5.72 -16.71 15.98
C GLN A 320 6.13 -15.77 17.11
N LEU A 321 5.86 -14.47 16.97
CA LEU A 321 6.11 -13.50 18.03
C LEU A 321 5.30 -13.82 19.30
N SER A 322 4.02 -14.20 19.16
CA SER A 322 3.19 -14.61 20.30
C SER A 322 3.67 -15.92 20.96
N TRP A 323 4.27 -16.83 20.19
CA TRP A 323 4.83 -18.06 20.74
C TRP A 323 6.11 -17.79 21.53
N ARG A 324 6.98 -16.93 20.98
CA ARG A 324 8.28 -16.55 21.52
C ARG A 324 8.21 -15.58 22.68
N ALA A 325 7.26 -14.67 22.64
CA ALA A 325 7.04 -13.62 23.63
C ALA A 325 5.54 -13.58 23.97
N PRO A 326 5.03 -14.47 24.84
CA PRO A 326 3.59 -14.55 25.12
C PRO A 326 3.02 -13.32 25.84
N SER A 327 3.88 -12.50 26.45
CA SER A 327 3.54 -11.20 27.03
C SER A 327 4.78 -10.29 27.01
N LEU A 328 4.56 -8.97 26.95
CA LEU A 328 5.60 -7.95 26.95
C LEU A 328 5.34 -6.93 28.05
N ASN A 329 6.40 -6.37 28.62
CA ASN A 329 6.29 -5.25 29.55
C ASN A 329 5.87 -3.97 28.79
N LYS A 330 5.01 -3.14 29.41
CA LYS A 330 4.62 -1.84 28.83
C LYS A 330 5.85 -0.95 28.59
N GLY A 331 5.80 -0.14 27.53
CA GLY A 331 6.92 0.70 27.09
C GLY A 331 7.93 -0.02 26.20
N THR A 332 7.67 -1.28 25.83
CA THR A 332 8.55 -2.06 24.94
C THR A 332 8.43 -1.58 23.50
N ALA A 333 9.58 -1.38 22.86
CA ALA A 333 9.65 -1.16 21.42
C ALA A 333 10.26 -2.38 20.71
N VAL A 334 9.50 -2.97 19.78
CA VAL A 334 9.96 -4.06 18.92
C VAL A 334 10.66 -3.43 17.70
N VAL A 335 11.90 -3.85 17.46
CA VAL A 335 12.77 -3.22 16.47
C VAL A 335 13.29 -4.27 15.49
N THR A 336 13.24 -3.94 14.20
CA THR A 336 13.87 -4.72 13.13
C THR A 336 14.40 -3.79 12.05
N THR A 337 15.15 -4.28 11.06
CA THR A 337 15.59 -3.43 9.93
C THR A 337 14.49 -3.29 8.90
N ASP A 338 14.20 -4.40 8.23
CA ASP A 338 13.26 -4.48 7.13
C ASP A 338 12.62 -5.86 7.18
N LEU A 339 11.34 -5.91 6.84
CA LEU A 339 10.60 -7.15 6.81
C LEU A 339 10.29 -7.58 5.36
N PRO A 340 10.17 -8.89 5.10
CA PRO A 340 10.12 -9.51 3.78
C PRO A 340 8.71 -9.46 3.16
N PHE A 341 8.02 -8.35 3.36
CA PHE A 341 6.75 -8.05 2.72
C PHE A 341 6.86 -6.62 2.11
N ARG A 342 5.92 -6.19 1.25
CA ARG A 342 6.01 -4.91 0.52
C ARG A 342 4.98 -3.84 0.92
N TYR A 343 3.76 -4.23 1.28
CA TYR A 343 2.62 -3.30 1.36
C TYR A 343 2.31 -2.77 2.79
N PHE A 344 3.32 -2.29 3.51
CA PHE A 344 3.19 -1.72 4.87
C PHE A 344 4.31 -0.71 5.14
N SER A 345 4.21 -0.07 6.30
CA SER A 345 5.31 0.63 6.97
C SER A 345 5.46 0.11 8.41
N ASP A 346 6.57 0.45 9.06
CA ASP A 346 6.77 0.25 10.51
C ASP A 346 5.55 0.72 11.32
N ASN A 347 5.09 1.94 11.05
CA ASN A 347 3.89 2.54 11.65
C ASN A 347 2.63 1.67 11.49
N SER A 348 2.51 0.93 10.39
CA SER A 348 1.34 0.06 10.14
C SER A 348 1.36 -1.20 11.00
N LEU A 349 2.52 -1.62 11.51
CA LEU A 349 2.69 -2.79 12.38
C LEU A 349 2.44 -2.50 13.85
N VAL A 350 2.39 -1.22 14.22
CA VAL A 350 2.11 -0.77 15.59
C VAL A 350 0.71 -1.18 16.03
N ALA A 351 -0.30 -1.03 15.16
CA ALA A 351 -1.68 -1.42 15.46
C ALA A 351 -1.83 -2.93 15.76
N PRO A 352 -1.39 -3.86 14.87
CA PRO A 352 -1.46 -5.29 15.18
C PRO A 352 -0.61 -5.69 16.39
N LEU A 353 0.52 -5.01 16.65
CA LEU A 353 1.30 -5.25 17.88
C LEU A 353 0.49 -4.92 19.14
N ASN A 354 -0.19 -3.77 19.17
CA ASN A 354 -1.01 -3.38 20.32
C ASN A 354 -2.31 -4.21 20.41
N TRP A 355 -2.93 -4.61 19.30
CA TRP A 355 -4.04 -5.57 19.34
C TRP A 355 -3.64 -6.93 19.87
N THR A 356 -2.37 -7.32 19.70
CA THR A 356 -1.81 -8.54 20.27
C THR A 356 -1.59 -8.37 21.77
N TYR A 357 -0.81 -7.38 22.21
CA TYR A 357 -0.32 -7.30 23.60
C TYR A 357 -1.12 -6.39 24.53
N ALA A 358 -2.02 -5.56 24.00
CA ALA A 358 -2.86 -4.60 24.74
C ALA A 358 -4.26 -4.44 24.09
N PRO A 359 -5.00 -5.53 23.82
CA PRO A 359 -6.31 -5.45 23.14
C PRO A 359 -7.34 -4.60 23.90
N ASP A 360 -7.26 -4.56 25.24
CA ASP A 360 -8.17 -3.83 26.12
C ASP A 360 -7.73 -2.38 26.39
N ASN A 361 -6.63 -1.91 25.77
CA ASN A 361 -6.19 -0.52 25.94
C ASN A 361 -7.02 0.41 25.03
N HIS A 362 -7.86 1.22 25.67
CA HIS A 362 -8.71 2.22 25.01
C HIS A 362 -8.29 3.67 25.33
N THR A 363 -7.06 3.86 25.80
CA THR A 363 -6.52 5.18 26.16
C THR A 363 -5.78 5.82 24.98
N LYS A 364 -5.35 7.08 25.14
CA LYS A 364 -4.45 7.76 24.20
C LYS A 364 -2.97 7.48 24.48
N ALA A 365 -2.66 6.60 25.44
CA ALA A 365 -1.30 6.17 25.73
C ALA A 365 -1.12 4.74 25.19
N MET A 366 -0.28 4.61 24.19
CA MET A 366 0.03 3.34 23.54
C MET A 366 1.10 2.58 24.32
N ASP A 367 0.88 1.29 24.54
CA ASP A 367 1.77 0.48 25.39
C ASP A 367 3.01 -0.02 24.65
N TYR A 368 2.92 -0.21 23.32
CA TYR A 368 3.98 -0.82 22.52
C TYR A 368 4.23 -0.07 21.22
N MET A 369 5.47 -0.11 20.74
CA MET A 369 5.85 0.50 19.48
C MET A 369 6.60 -0.49 18.59
N PHE A 370 6.48 -0.31 17.27
CA PHE A 370 7.20 -1.09 16.28
C PHE A 370 8.04 -0.16 15.41
N TYR A 371 9.35 -0.43 15.29
CA TYR A 371 10.26 0.41 14.53
C TYR A 371 11.05 -0.35 13.48
N TYR A 372 11.25 0.33 12.35
CA TYR A 372 12.36 0.04 11.45
C TYR A 372 13.57 0.86 11.81
N ALA A 373 14.63 0.19 12.26
CA ALA A 373 15.91 0.81 12.54
C ALA A 373 16.44 1.55 11.29
N SER A 374 16.21 1.01 10.09
CA SER A 374 16.59 1.62 8.80
C SER A 374 15.92 2.97 8.54
N VAL A 375 14.77 3.25 9.16
CA VAL A 375 13.98 4.48 8.95
C VAL A 375 14.10 5.46 10.13
N ARG A 376 14.34 4.95 11.34
CA ARG A 376 14.11 5.71 12.60
C ARG A 376 15.36 5.98 13.42
N ALA A 377 16.51 5.42 13.05
CA ALA A 377 17.79 5.61 13.76
C ALA A 377 18.15 7.09 13.97
N ASP A 378 17.83 7.95 13.00
CA ASP A 378 18.19 9.38 13.03
C ASP A 378 17.09 10.29 13.62
N ARG A 379 15.94 9.74 14.04
CA ARG A 379 14.77 10.54 14.45
C ARG A 379 14.19 10.16 15.79
N ALA A 380 13.65 8.94 15.88
CA ALA A 380 12.79 8.51 16.99
C ALA A 380 13.42 7.39 17.82
N LEU A 381 14.32 6.60 17.23
CA LEU A 381 15.00 5.50 17.90
C LEU A 381 16.48 5.84 18.05
N LYS A 382 16.91 6.19 19.25
CA LYS A 382 18.34 6.31 19.59
C LYS A 382 18.78 5.03 20.27
N LEU A 383 19.80 4.38 19.72
CA LEU A 383 20.40 3.16 20.28
C LEU A 383 21.45 3.51 21.35
N GLU A 384 21.08 4.37 22.30
CA GLU A 384 21.89 4.78 23.44
C GLU A 384 21.16 4.36 24.72
N PRO A 385 21.82 3.67 25.68
CA PRO A 385 21.15 3.21 26.91
C PRO A 385 20.50 4.34 27.72
N GLY A 386 19.38 4.03 28.39
CA GLY A 386 18.69 4.94 29.31
C GLY A 386 17.97 6.14 28.69
N GLN A 387 17.96 6.28 27.36
CA GLN A 387 17.25 7.35 26.67
C GLN A 387 15.74 7.09 26.59
N GLU A 388 14.94 8.13 26.87
CA GLU A 388 13.50 8.13 26.65
C GLU A 388 13.18 8.13 25.15
N ILE A 389 12.22 7.28 24.76
CA ILE A 389 11.69 7.19 23.41
C ILE A 389 10.27 7.76 23.43
N PHE A 390 10.03 8.82 22.68
CA PHE A 390 8.71 9.39 22.48
C PHE A 390 8.31 9.36 21.01
N GLN A 391 7.12 8.85 20.73
CA GLN A 391 6.53 8.89 19.40
C GLN A 391 5.07 9.33 19.48
N GLY A 392 4.81 10.53 18.97
CA GLY A 392 3.44 10.97 18.71
C GLY A 392 2.86 10.23 17.51
N TYR A 393 1.69 9.61 17.70
CA TYR A 393 0.86 9.05 16.64
C TYR A 393 -0.45 9.84 16.59
N LEU A 394 -1.06 10.00 15.41
CA LEU A 394 -2.31 10.77 15.28
C LEU A 394 -3.44 10.27 16.20
N ALA A 395 -3.43 8.99 16.56
CA ALA A 395 -4.45 8.36 17.40
C ALA A 395 -4.06 8.26 18.89
N ALA A 396 -2.77 8.16 19.21
CA ALA A 396 -2.24 7.90 20.55
C ALA A 396 -0.74 8.23 20.61
N ASP A 397 -0.21 8.44 21.80
CA ASP A 397 1.22 8.69 22.01
C ASP A 397 1.89 7.47 22.63
N PHE A 398 3.11 7.17 22.21
CA PHE A 398 3.97 6.16 22.84
C PHE A 398 5.10 6.83 23.61
N THR A 399 5.31 6.34 24.84
CA THR A 399 6.47 6.65 25.67
C THR A 399 7.10 5.34 26.12
N GLY A 400 8.40 5.18 25.86
CA GLY A 400 9.18 4.01 26.25
C GLY A 400 10.63 4.37 26.57
N SER A 401 11.47 3.36 26.75
CA SER A 401 12.91 3.53 26.96
C SER A 401 13.72 2.68 25.99
N SER A 402 14.88 3.18 25.60
CA SER A 402 15.94 2.43 24.92
C SER A 402 16.46 1.22 25.72
N ASP A 403 16.15 1.13 27.02
CA ASP A 403 16.41 -0.07 27.83
C ASP A 403 15.36 -1.17 27.60
N GLN A 404 14.24 -0.86 26.94
CA GLN A 404 13.13 -1.78 26.68
C GLN A 404 12.99 -2.12 25.18
N LEU A 405 14.12 -2.21 24.48
CA LEU A 405 14.15 -2.57 23.06
C LEU A 405 14.16 -4.09 22.90
N LEU A 406 13.26 -4.63 22.09
CA LEU A 406 13.27 -6.04 21.70
C LEU A 406 13.67 -6.12 20.22
N MET A 407 14.91 -6.53 19.95
CA MET A 407 15.40 -6.66 18.58
C MET A 407 14.94 -7.99 17.99
N ILE A 408 14.36 -7.95 16.79
CA ILE A 408 13.91 -9.15 16.08
C ILE A 408 14.45 -9.20 14.65
N ASP A 409 14.71 -10.41 14.17
CA ASP A 409 14.94 -10.71 12.77
C ASP A 409 13.91 -11.73 12.27
N PHE A 410 13.42 -11.55 11.05
CA PHE A 410 12.40 -12.42 10.46
C PHE A 410 12.54 -12.48 8.94
N GLN A 411 13.16 -13.56 8.45
CA GLN A 411 13.42 -13.80 7.03
C GLN A 411 12.92 -15.21 6.63
N PRO A 412 11.59 -15.40 6.46
CA PRO A 412 11.00 -16.68 6.10
C PRO A 412 11.61 -17.18 4.76
N PRO A 413 11.91 -18.49 4.66
CA PRO A 413 11.36 -19.56 5.49
C PRO A 413 12.03 -19.78 6.86
N ALA A 414 13.06 -19.00 7.25
CA ALA A 414 13.56 -19.00 8.62
C ALA A 414 12.51 -18.52 9.63
N CYS A 415 12.63 -19.01 10.85
CA CYS A 415 11.78 -18.62 11.97
C CYS A 415 12.09 -17.20 12.43
N LEU A 416 11.15 -16.60 13.17
CA LEU A 416 11.37 -15.36 13.89
C LEU A 416 12.50 -15.57 14.89
N ARG A 417 13.40 -14.60 15.02
CA ARG A 417 14.46 -14.67 16.03
C ARG A 417 14.42 -13.40 16.85
N VAL A 418 14.24 -13.55 18.15
CA VAL A 418 14.60 -12.50 19.11
C VAL A 418 16.12 -12.53 19.26
N LEU A 419 16.78 -11.42 18.92
CA LEU A 419 18.24 -11.40 18.87
C LEU A 419 18.85 -11.50 20.27
N ASP A 420 19.89 -12.31 20.37
CA ASP A 420 20.64 -12.58 21.60
C ASP A 420 21.84 -11.61 21.72
N PRO A 421 21.89 -10.78 22.77
CA PRO A 421 22.94 -9.77 22.90
C PRO A 421 24.35 -10.37 23.07
N ASP A 422 24.50 -11.67 23.38
CA ASP A 422 25.81 -12.29 23.61
C ASP A 422 26.49 -12.68 22.29
N TYR A 423 25.76 -13.37 21.39
CA TYR A 423 26.35 -13.93 20.17
C TYR A 423 25.82 -13.34 18.86
N ASP A 424 24.64 -12.71 18.81
CA ASP A 424 24.17 -12.08 17.57
C ASP A 424 24.97 -10.83 17.13
N PRO A 425 25.66 -10.07 18.02
CA PRO A 425 26.56 -8.99 17.58
C PRO A 425 27.73 -9.46 16.71
N VAL A 426 28.09 -10.75 16.78
CA VAL A 426 29.14 -11.34 15.93
C VAL A 426 28.57 -12.21 14.81
N ASN A 427 27.25 -12.24 14.63
CA ASN A 427 26.58 -13.07 13.63
C ASN A 427 26.62 -12.42 12.24
N PRO A 428 27.43 -12.95 11.29
CA PRO A 428 27.56 -12.38 9.95
C PRO A 428 26.32 -12.58 9.07
N LEU A 429 25.39 -13.46 9.47
CA LEU A 429 24.16 -13.73 8.73
C LEU A 429 23.12 -12.62 8.91
N LEU A 430 23.22 -11.82 9.99
CA LEU A 430 22.33 -10.68 10.22
C LEU A 430 22.67 -9.50 9.30
N PRO A 431 21.66 -8.71 8.89
CA PRO A 431 21.89 -7.40 8.28
C PRO A 431 22.83 -6.55 9.14
N PRO A 432 23.76 -5.77 8.55
CA PRO A 432 24.76 -5.02 9.32
C PRO A 432 24.19 -4.17 10.46
N LEU A 433 23.07 -3.47 10.20
CA LEU A 433 22.42 -2.64 11.20
C LEU A 433 21.81 -3.47 12.35
N MET A 434 21.19 -4.62 12.07
CA MET A 434 20.66 -5.50 13.12
C MET A 434 21.76 -6.17 13.93
N ARG A 435 22.88 -6.52 13.30
CA ARG A 435 24.06 -7.03 13.99
C ARG A 435 24.59 -6.01 15.00
N GLU A 436 24.71 -4.75 14.60
CA GLU A 436 25.13 -3.68 15.51
C GLU A 436 24.09 -3.43 16.61
N ALA A 437 22.80 -3.47 16.26
CA ALA A 437 21.70 -3.23 17.19
C ALA A 437 21.45 -4.40 18.17
N ALA A 438 21.87 -5.62 17.84
CA ALA A 438 21.62 -6.83 18.63
C ALA A 438 22.09 -6.71 20.09
N LYS A 439 23.19 -6.00 20.33
CA LYS A 439 23.75 -5.76 21.68
C LYS A 439 22.82 -4.95 22.59
N TYR A 440 21.83 -4.25 22.03
CA TYR A 440 20.82 -3.48 22.77
C TYR A 440 19.49 -4.23 22.90
N SER A 441 19.40 -5.47 22.42
CA SER A 441 18.21 -6.31 22.59
C SER A 441 18.06 -6.71 24.06
N ASN A 442 16.98 -6.28 24.69
CA ASN A 442 16.64 -6.65 26.06
C ASN A 442 15.53 -7.71 26.07
N GLN A 443 15.90 -8.97 26.20
CA GLN A 443 14.92 -10.07 26.27
C GLN A 443 14.14 -10.10 27.60
N THR A 444 14.61 -9.42 28.66
CA THR A 444 13.93 -9.39 29.97
C THR A 444 12.58 -8.67 29.94
N VAL A 445 12.28 -7.93 28.86
CA VAL A 445 10.95 -7.34 28.64
C VAL A 445 9.89 -8.38 28.33
N ILE A 446 10.28 -9.60 27.94
CA ILE A 446 9.36 -10.71 27.71
C ILE A 446 8.91 -11.25 29.07
N ASN A 447 7.64 -11.05 29.39
CA ASN A 447 7.05 -11.55 30.61
C ASN A 447 6.43 -12.94 30.38
N THR A 448 6.79 -13.88 31.23
CA THR A 448 6.35 -15.28 31.14
C THR A 448 5.40 -15.70 32.27
N THR A 449 5.20 -14.82 33.24
CA THR A 449 4.31 -15.01 34.39
C THR A 449 2.95 -14.35 34.20
N SER A 450 2.87 -13.36 33.32
CA SER A 450 1.62 -12.71 32.93
C SER A 450 0.72 -13.65 32.12
N PRO A 451 -0.61 -13.40 32.10
CA PRO A 451 -1.55 -14.14 31.27
C PRO A 451 -1.10 -14.13 29.80
N ILE A 452 -1.10 -15.30 29.18
CA ILE A 452 -0.73 -15.48 27.77
C ILE A 452 -1.71 -14.69 26.90
N VAL A 453 -1.15 -13.92 25.96
CA VAL A 453 -1.93 -13.23 24.93
C VAL A 453 -2.77 -14.22 24.13
N ARG A 454 -4.07 -13.92 24.00
CA ARG A 454 -4.94 -14.60 23.04
C ARG A 454 -4.97 -13.79 21.76
N MET A 455 -4.29 -14.29 20.73
CA MET A 455 -4.38 -13.75 19.38
C MET A 455 -5.85 -13.72 18.93
N ASP A 456 -6.31 -12.58 18.43
CA ASP A 456 -7.65 -12.44 17.88
C ASP A 456 -7.77 -13.21 16.56
N TRP A 457 -8.59 -14.25 16.53
CA TRP A 457 -8.80 -15.09 15.35
C TRP A 457 -9.54 -14.38 14.22
N ASP A 458 -10.34 -13.35 14.53
CA ASP A 458 -11.04 -12.56 13.52
C ASP A 458 -10.06 -11.65 12.76
N ILE A 459 -8.96 -11.26 13.41
CA ILE A 459 -7.91 -10.43 12.81
C ILE A 459 -6.81 -11.29 12.20
N PHE A 460 -6.20 -12.19 12.97
CA PHE A 460 -5.01 -12.93 12.57
C PHE A 460 -5.31 -14.31 11.98
N GLY A 461 -6.58 -14.73 11.94
CA GLY A 461 -6.96 -16.08 11.56
C GLY A 461 -6.57 -17.13 12.62
N PRO A 462 -6.81 -18.42 12.33
CA PRO A 462 -6.50 -19.49 13.27
C PRO A 462 -4.99 -19.67 13.44
N GLU A 463 -4.61 -20.24 14.59
CA GLU A 463 -3.24 -20.63 14.88
C GLU A 463 -2.69 -21.57 13.79
N PRO A 464 -1.49 -21.30 13.25
CA PRO A 464 -0.82 -22.22 12.33
C PRO A 464 -0.52 -23.58 12.98
N ALA A 465 -0.39 -24.62 12.17
CA ALA A 465 0.05 -25.92 12.65
C ALA A 465 1.43 -25.83 13.32
N HIS A 466 1.63 -26.58 14.40
CA HIS A 466 2.87 -26.59 15.19
C HIS A 466 3.96 -27.37 14.45
N GLY A 467 4.70 -26.67 13.58
CA GLY A 467 5.90 -27.17 12.90
C GLY A 467 7.20 -26.75 13.60
N TRP A 468 8.33 -26.84 12.90
CA TRP A 468 9.66 -26.52 13.46
C TRP A 468 9.70 -25.18 14.21
N CYS A 469 9.22 -24.09 13.61
CA CYS A 469 9.27 -22.77 14.23
C CYS A 469 8.48 -22.69 15.54
N TYR A 470 7.37 -23.42 15.69
CA TYR A 470 6.63 -23.44 16.95
C TYR A 470 7.50 -23.96 18.10
N TYR A 471 8.15 -25.11 17.89
CA TYR A 471 8.99 -25.73 18.90
C TYR A 471 10.27 -24.92 19.14
N PHE A 472 10.83 -24.32 18.09
CA PHE A 472 11.95 -23.39 18.22
C PHE A 472 11.59 -22.19 19.11
N GLU A 473 10.48 -21.49 18.83
CA GLU A 473 10.08 -20.33 19.65
C GLU A 473 9.80 -20.71 21.11
N LYS A 474 9.14 -21.85 21.33
CA LYS A 474 8.86 -22.37 22.67
C LYS A 474 10.13 -22.78 23.41
N ALA A 475 11.07 -23.43 22.72
CA ALA A 475 12.34 -23.82 23.31
C ALA A 475 13.16 -22.60 23.70
N SER A 476 13.23 -21.58 22.83
CA SER A 476 13.91 -20.32 23.13
C SER A 476 13.28 -19.57 24.30
N LEU A 477 11.95 -19.60 24.43
CA LEU A 477 11.25 -19.00 25.55
C LEU A 477 11.59 -19.66 26.89
N VAL A 478 11.56 -21.00 26.97
CA VAL A 478 11.86 -21.70 28.24
C VAL A 478 13.35 -21.73 28.55
N ALA A 479 14.22 -21.77 27.53
CA ALA A 479 15.66 -21.61 27.67
C ALA A 479 16.02 -20.24 28.29
N GLN A 480 15.32 -19.17 27.90
CA GLN A 480 15.49 -17.84 28.50
C GLN A 480 15.17 -17.82 30.02
N GLN A 481 14.32 -18.72 30.51
CA GLN A 481 14.01 -18.88 31.93
C GLN A 481 15.01 -19.78 32.67
N GLY A 482 15.97 -20.38 31.97
CA GLY A 482 16.88 -21.38 32.50
C GLY A 482 16.29 -22.79 32.62
N ASP A 483 15.10 -23.05 32.05
CA ASP A 483 14.51 -24.39 32.00
C ASP A 483 15.05 -25.19 30.81
N TRP A 484 16.30 -25.60 30.95
CA TRP A 484 17.06 -26.32 29.92
C TRP A 484 16.50 -27.71 29.63
N GLN A 485 15.85 -28.35 30.60
CA GLN A 485 15.25 -29.67 30.40
C GLN A 485 14.04 -29.57 29.48
N SER A 486 13.12 -28.63 29.74
CA SER A 486 11.99 -28.39 28.85
C SER A 486 12.45 -27.96 27.45
N ALA A 487 13.50 -27.14 27.34
CA ALA A 487 14.07 -26.77 26.04
C ALA A 487 14.61 -27.99 25.27
N ALA A 488 15.28 -28.92 25.96
CA ALA A 488 15.78 -30.15 25.36
C ALA A 488 14.64 -31.09 24.93
N ASP A 489 13.59 -31.23 25.74
CA ASP A 489 12.43 -32.06 25.42
C ASP A 489 11.63 -31.50 24.22
N LEU A 490 11.52 -30.17 24.12
CA LEU A 490 10.99 -29.49 22.93
C LEU A 490 11.85 -29.74 21.69
N GLY A 491 13.17 -29.80 21.86
CA GLY A 491 14.10 -30.18 20.81
C GLY A 491 13.88 -31.61 20.32
N ASP A 492 13.76 -32.57 21.23
CA ASP A 492 13.51 -33.97 20.89
C ASP A 492 12.20 -34.12 20.08
N MET A 493 11.16 -33.37 20.44
CA MET A 493 9.91 -33.30 19.66
C MET A 493 10.12 -32.64 18.29
N ALA A 494 10.83 -31.51 18.22
CA ALA A 494 11.07 -30.78 16.96
C ALA A 494 11.82 -31.65 15.94
N PHE A 495 12.91 -32.31 16.36
CA PHE A 495 13.72 -33.17 15.48
C PHE A 495 12.97 -34.45 15.05
N ALA A 496 11.92 -34.86 15.77
CA ALA A 496 11.10 -36.01 15.39
C ALA A 496 10.05 -35.70 14.29
N LEU A 497 9.77 -34.42 13.99
CA LEU A 497 8.77 -34.02 12.99
C LEU A 497 9.15 -34.37 11.54
N GLY A 498 10.42 -34.67 11.27
CA GLY A 498 10.95 -34.73 9.90
C GLY A 498 10.96 -33.36 9.20
N ASP A 499 10.73 -32.29 9.96
CA ASP A 499 10.89 -30.89 9.56
C ASP A 499 12.26 -30.39 10.02
N TYR A 500 12.83 -29.42 9.30
CA TYR A 500 14.20 -28.98 9.52
C TYR A 500 14.30 -27.44 9.51
N PRO A 501 15.25 -26.88 10.28
CA PRO A 501 15.48 -25.45 10.33
C PRO A 501 15.92 -24.89 8.98
N ASN A 502 15.48 -23.67 8.69
CA ASN A 502 15.87 -22.94 7.47
C ASN A 502 17.06 -21.98 7.71
N ASP A 503 17.35 -21.65 8.96
CA ASP A 503 18.58 -20.95 9.39
C ASP A 503 19.40 -21.87 10.33
N PRO A 504 20.71 -22.08 10.09
CA PRO A 504 21.56 -22.87 11.00
C PRO A 504 21.53 -22.36 12.46
N MET A 505 21.33 -21.07 12.69
CA MET A 505 21.24 -20.47 14.03
C MET A 505 20.01 -20.95 14.81
N GLU A 506 18.97 -21.46 14.16
CA GLU A 506 17.79 -22.03 14.85
C GLU A 506 18.13 -23.28 15.66
N ARG A 507 19.30 -23.91 15.43
CA ARG A 507 19.77 -25.04 16.24
C ARG A 507 20.44 -24.60 17.55
N PHE A 508 20.79 -23.32 17.71
CA PHE A 508 21.64 -22.86 18.83
C PHE A 508 20.99 -23.08 20.19
N VAL A 509 19.68 -22.81 20.30
CA VAL A 509 18.93 -23.06 21.53
C VAL A 509 18.98 -24.54 21.94
N PHE A 510 18.91 -25.45 20.98
CA PHE A 510 18.96 -26.89 21.24
C PHE A 510 20.38 -27.37 21.54
N ILE A 511 21.41 -26.80 20.89
CA ILE A 511 22.82 -27.06 21.23
C ILE A 511 23.06 -26.74 22.70
N GLU A 512 22.65 -25.56 23.16
CA GLU A 512 22.81 -25.16 24.56
C GLU A 512 21.96 -25.99 25.52
N ALA A 513 20.68 -26.21 25.21
CA ALA A 513 19.81 -27.03 26.03
C ALA A 513 20.35 -28.46 26.22
N TYR A 514 20.83 -29.09 25.15
CA TYR A 514 21.45 -30.42 25.24
C TYR A 514 22.77 -30.41 26.00
N ALA A 515 23.60 -29.38 25.83
CA ALA A 515 24.84 -29.27 26.57
C ALA A 515 24.59 -29.12 28.09
N ARG A 516 23.65 -28.24 28.48
CA ARG A 516 23.32 -27.96 29.88
C ARG A 516 22.53 -29.09 30.57
N THR A 517 21.90 -29.98 29.80
CA THR A 517 21.22 -31.18 30.32
C THR A 517 22.10 -32.45 30.30
N GLY A 518 23.38 -32.33 29.94
CA GLY A 518 24.33 -33.44 29.93
C GLY A 518 24.30 -34.31 28.66
N LYS A 519 23.47 -33.98 27.67
CA LYS A 519 23.44 -34.60 26.33
C LYS A 519 24.56 -34.02 25.43
N LEU A 520 25.80 -34.01 25.93
CA LEU A 520 26.95 -33.34 25.30
C LEU A 520 27.28 -33.86 23.89
N GLU A 521 27.19 -35.17 23.65
CA GLU A 521 27.45 -35.73 22.33
C GLU A 521 26.45 -35.19 21.29
N ARG A 522 25.17 -35.07 21.67
CA ARG A 522 24.16 -34.49 20.77
C ARG A 522 24.41 -33.00 20.50
N ALA A 523 24.83 -32.24 21.51
CA ALA A 523 25.19 -30.83 21.34
C ALA A 523 26.39 -30.66 20.38
N ARG A 524 27.40 -31.54 20.46
CA ARG A 524 28.54 -31.56 19.55
C ARG A 524 28.14 -31.91 18.12
N GLU A 525 27.32 -32.95 17.94
CA GLU A 525 26.80 -33.32 16.63
C GLU A 525 26.09 -32.14 15.94
N LEU A 526 25.21 -31.45 16.67
CA LEU A 526 24.50 -30.29 16.15
C LEU A 526 25.44 -29.11 15.84
N SER A 527 26.49 -28.92 16.66
CA SER A 527 27.53 -27.91 16.42
C SER A 527 28.30 -28.19 15.12
N ASP A 528 28.65 -29.45 14.88
CA ASP A 528 29.30 -29.88 13.64
C ASP A 528 28.36 -29.75 12.44
N GLU A 529 27.07 -30.05 12.59
CA GLU A 529 26.06 -29.88 11.56
C GLU A 529 25.93 -28.42 11.12
N VAL A 530 25.81 -27.46 12.06
CA VAL A 530 25.68 -26.04 11.70
C VAL A 530 26.94 -25.51 11.01
N MET A 531 28.12 -25.94 11.45
CA MET A 531 29.40 -25.58 10.83
C MET A 531 29.57 -26.15 9.42
N LYS A 532 29.02 -27.34 9.15
CA LYS A 532 28.99 -27.94 7.81
C LYS A 532 28.05 -27.18 6.86
N ILE A 533 26.94 -26.64 7.37
CA ILE A 533 26.01 -25.84 6.57
C ILE A 533 26.67 -24.54 6.12
N THR A 534 27.29 -23.80 7.06
CA THR A 534 28.05 -22.60 6.72
C THR A 534 29.12 -22.30 7.76
N PRO A 535 30.38 -22.04 7.37
CA PRO A 535 31.44 -21.68 8.32
C PRO A 535 31.22 -20.28 8.93
N LEU A 536 30.26 -19.50 8.41
CA LEU A 536 29.94 -18.17 8.89
C LEU A 536 29.39 -18.16 10.33
N VAL A 537 28.80 -19.27 10.81
CA VAL A 537 28.31 -19.36 12.19
C VAL A 537 29.41 -19.64 13.22
N LYS A 538 30.67 -19.77 12.80
CA LYS A 538 31.77 -20.08 13.74
C LYS A 538 31.87 -19.08 14.89
N ALA A 539 31.90 -17.78 14.59
CA ALA A 539 32.03 -16.75 15.61
C ALA A 539 30.87 -16.75 16.62
N PRO A 540 29.59 -16.78 16.21
CA PRO A 540 28.50 -16.88 17.18
C PRO A 540 28.47 -18.25 17.89
N LEU A 541 28.89 -19.34 17.25
CA LEU A 541 28.97 -20.66 17.87
C LEU A 541 30.05 -20.73 18.95
N ASP A 542 31.23 -20.13 18.70
CA ASP A 542 32.31 -20.01 19.69
C ASP A 542 31.78 -19.25 20.93
N LYS A 543 31.03 -18.16 20.72
CA LYS A 543 30.37 -17.41 21.80
C LYS A 543 29.35 -18.23 22.57
N LEU A 544 28.55 -19.05 21.88
CA LEU A 544 27.59 -19.95 22.52
C LEU A 544 28.31 -20.95 23.45
N TRP A 545 29.41 -21.55 22.99
CA TRP A 545 30.19 -22.51 23.79
C TRP A 545 30.96 -21.84 24.94
N GLU A 546 31.42 -20.60 24.77
CA GLU A 546 31.94 -19.79 25.89
C GLU A 546 30.88 -19.64 26.98
N ARG A 547 29.65 -19.26 26.61
CA ARG A 547 28.52 -19.12 27.55
C ARG A 547 28.10 -20.44 28.21
N ILE A 548 28.17 -21.56 27.49
CA ILE A 548 27.89 -22.89 28.06
C ILE A 548 28.94 -23.29 29.10
N GLY A 549 30.18 -22.83 28.93
CA GLY A 549 31.30 -23.10 29.84
C GLY A 549 31.30 -22.27 31.12
N GLU A 550 30.53 -21.18 31.16
CA GLU A 550 30.19 -20.38 32.34
C GLU A 550 29.08 -21.05 33.17
#